data_AF-A0A9C9TRF7-F1
#
_entry.id   AF-A0A9C9TRF7-F1
#
_cell.length_a   1.000
_cell.length_b   1.000
_cell.length_c   1.000
_cell.angle_alpha   90.00
_cell.angle_beta   90.00
_cell.angle_gamma   90.00
#
_symmetry.space_group_name_H-M   'P 1'
#
loop_
_entity.id
_entity.type
_entity.pdbx_description
1 polymer ?
#
loop_
_entity_poly.entity_id
_entity_poly.type
_entity_poly.pdbx_seq_one_letter_code
_entity_poly.pdbx_strand_id
1 'polypeptide(L)'
;MQCRGIRGAIAVSANNRKSILAATKELLMAMTQANKIEIKDIAAVFFTTTPDLNAEFPAAATRELGWSSSLALLCGHEMNVPNDLPRCLRILMLVNTEKEPEEIIHVYLGEAKKLKSKPSPSIGGNT
;
A
#
# COMPACT_ATOMS: atom_id res chain seq x y z
N MET A 1 6.07 -5.50 22.24
CA MET A 1 5.65 -5.09 20.88
C MET A 1 5.95 -6.19 19.88
N GLN A 2 5.05 -6.41 18.92
CA GLN A 2 5.25 -7.33 17.82
C GLN A 2 5.20 -6.57 16.49
N CYS A 3 5.84 -7.11 15.45
CA CYS A 3 5.72 -6.56 14.10
C CYS A 3 4.40 -7.03 13.46
N ARG A 4 3.66 -6.10 12.86
CA ARG A 4 2.37 -6.34 12.17
C ARG A 4 2.36 -5.66 10.81
N GLY A 5 1.68 -6.29 9.85
CA GLY A 5 1.50 -5.76 8.51
C GLY A 5 0.17 -5.05 8.33
N ILE A 6 0.20 -3.79 7.91
CA ILE A 6 -1.00 -3.03 7.50
C ILE A 6 -1.03 -2.98 5.97
N ARG A 7 -2.18 -3.30 5.39
CA ARG A 7 -2.38 -3.34 3.94
C ARG A 7 -3.13 -2.09 3.51
N GLY A 8 -2.65 -1.50 2.42
CA GLY A 8 -3.27 -0.37 1.74
C GLY A 8 -3.46 -0.69 0.25
N ALA A 9 -4.54 -0.23 -0.36
CA ALA A 9 -4.64 -0.16 -1.81
C ALA A 9 -5.49 1.03 -2.30
N ILE A 10 -5.10 1.61 -3.43
CA ILE A 10 -5.81 2.70 -4.10
C ILE A 10 -5.61 2.58 -5.62
N ALA A 11 -6.66 2.89 -6.40
CA ALA A 11 -6.53 3.01 -7.85
C ALA A 11 -6.10 4.44 -8.22
N VAL A 12 -5.09 4.56 -9.07
CA VAL A 12 -4.55 5.84 -9.53
C VAL A 12 -5.28 6.29 -10.78
N SER A 13 -5.65 7.57 -10.82
CA SER A 13 -6.46 8.14 -11.92
C SER A 13 -5.75 8.12 -13.28
N ALA A 14 -4.43 8.36 -13.29
CA ALA A 14 -3.62 8.40 -14.50
C ALA A 14 -2.15 8.05 -14.21
N ASN A 15 -1.44 7.50 -15.20
CA ASN A 15 -0.01 7.22 -15.11
C ASN A 15 0.81 8.50 -15.32
N ASN A 16 0.84 9.36 -14.31
CA ASN A 16 1.70 10.52 -14.24
C ASN A 16 2.16 10.76 -12.79
N ARG A 17 3.28 11.47 -12.63
CA ARG A 17 3.87 11.77 -11.31
C ARG A 17 2.88 12.36 -10.33
N LYS A 18 2.11 13.38 -10.74
CA LYS A 18 1.15 14.07 -9.86
C LYS A 18 0.10 13.11 -9.31
N SER A 19 -0.50 12.28 -10.17
CA SER A 19 -1.54 11.31 -9.80
C SER A 19 -0.99 10.22 -8.88
N ILE A 20 0.19 9.67 -9.18
CA ILE A 20 0.82 8.61 -8.36
C ILE A 20 1.13 9.14 -6.95
N LEU A 21 1.75 10.32 -6.85
CA LEU A 21 2.12 10.89 -5.56
C LEU A 21 0.89 11.31 -4.75
N ALA A 22 -0.12 11.90 -5.39
CA ALA A 22 -1.37 12.26 -4.70
C ALA A 22 -2.06 11.03 -4.10
N ALA A 23 -2.23 9.97 -4.90
CA ALA A 23 -2.85 8.72 -4.44
C ALA A 23 -2.01 8.03 -3.34
N THR A 24 -0.68 8.07 -3.44
CA THR A 24 0.19 7.49 -2.40
C THR A 24 0.06 8.23 -1.08
N LYS A 25 0.03 9.58 -1.11
CA LYS A 25 -0.14 10.41 0.10
C LYS A 25 -1.48 10.15 0.76
N GLU A 26 -2.56 10.15 -0.03
CA GLU A 26 -3.91 9.83 0.44
C GLU A 26 -3.94 8.48 1.16
N LEU A 27 -3.37 7.44 0.54
CA LEU A 27 -3.36 6.10 1.11
C LEU A 27 -2.51 6.01 2.39
N LEU A 28 -1.30 6.57 2.41
CA LEU A 28 -0.44 6.58 3.61
C LEU A 28 -1.09 7.31 4.79
N MET A 29 -1.72 8.46 4.54
CA MET A 29 -2.43 9.22 5.57
C MET A 29 -3.63 8.44 6.12
N ALA A 30 -4.43 7.83 5.24
CA ALA A 30 -5.56 7.02 5.66
C ALA A 30 -5.13 5.78 6.48
N MET A 31 -4.05 5.09 6.08
CA MET A 31 -3.51 3.93 6.79
C MET A 31 -3.02 4.28 8.19
N THR A 32 -2.22 5.34 8.31
CA THR A 32 -1.67 5.81 9.60
C THR A 32 -2.77 6.33 10.51
N GLN A 33 -3.73 7.11 9.99
CA GLN A 33 -4.86 7.62 10.76
C GLN A 33 -5.77 6.50 11.27
N ALA A 34 -6.15 5.55 10.42
CA ALA A 34 -7.01 4.43 10.81
C ALA A 34 -6.40 3.57 11.92
N ASN A 35 -5.07 3.42 11.91
CA ASN A 35 -4.37 2.59 12.87
C ASN A 35 -3.70 3.37 14.01
N LYS A 36 -3.82 4.71 14.05
CA LYS A 36 -3.16 5.59 15.04
C LYS A 36 -1.64 5.32 15.14
N ILE A 37 -0.99 5.20 13.99
CA ILE A 37 0.45 4.88 13.90
C ILE A 37 1.27 6.15 13.81
N GLU A 38 2.29 6.28 14.65
CA GLU A 38 3.32 7.29 14.50
C GLU A 38 4.43 6.80 13.56
N ILE A 39 5.10 7.73 12.88
CA ILE A 39 6.15 7.38 11.90
C ILE A 39 7.29 6.57 12.53
N LYS A 40 7.62 6.85 13.80
CA LYS A 40 8.69 6.16 14.55
C LYS A 40 8.41 4.66 14.77
N ASP A 41 7.14 4.26 14.71
CA ASP A 41 6.70 2.87 14.92
C ASP A 41 6.73 2.07 13.62
N ILE A 42 6.95 2.73 12.47
CA ILE A 42 7.03 2.08 11.16
C ILE A 42 8.44 1.51 10.97
N ALA A 43 8.52 0.18 10.83
CA ALA A 43 9.77 -0.52 10.56
C ALA A 43 10.17 -0.40 9.08
N ALA A 44 9.22 -0.58 8.16
CA ALA A 44 9.45 -0.50 6.72
C ALA A 44 8.13 -0.29 5.95
N VAL A 45 8.22 0.24 4.73
CA VAL A 45 7.07 0.35 3.82
C VAL A 45 7.43 -0.20 2.45
N PHE A 46 6.65 -1.18 2.00
CA PHE A 46 6.73 -1.76 0.67
C PHE A 46 5.60 -1.21 -0.19
N PHE A 47 5.93 -0.72 -1.37
CA PHE A 47 5.00 -0.22 -2.36
C PHE A 47 5.02 -1.14 -3.57
N THR A 48 3.85 -1.58 -4.03
CA THR A 48 3.73 -2.24 -5.32
C THR A 48 2.77 -1.47 -6.22
N THR A 49 3.05 -1.48 -7.51
CA THR A 49 2.20 -0.89 -8.54
C THR A 49 1.93 -1.90 -9.62
N THR A 50 0.75 -1.87 -10.24
CA THR A 50 0.56 -2.58 -11.50
C THR A 50 1.53 -2.05 -12.56
N PRO A 51 1.99 -2.87 -13.53
CA PRO A 51 3.01 -2.46 -14.51
C PRO A 51 2.62 -1.27 -15.40
N ASP A 52 1.32 -0.95 -15.48
CA ASP A 52 0.78 0.20 -16.20
C ASP A 52 0.96 1.55 -15.44
N LEU A 53 1.56 1.53 -14.25
CA LEU A 53 2.03 2.71 -13.52
C LEU A 53 3.55 2.70 -13.41
N ASN A 54 4.19 3.54 -14.23
CA ASN A 54 5.65 3.61 -14.33
C ASN A 54 6.19 5.04 -14.39
N ALA A 55 5.34 6.06 -14.22
CA ALA A 55 5.74 7.45 -14.31
C ALA A 55 6.43 8.01 -13.05
N GLU A 56 6.37 7.31 -11.91
CA GLU A 56 6.98 7.76 -10.64
C GLU A 56 7.08 6.62 -9.62
N PHE A 57 8.07 6.69 -8.73
CA PHE A 57 8.15 5.85 -7.53
C PHE A 57 7.20 6.34 -6.43
N PRO A 58 6.25 5.50 -5.97
CA PRO A 58 5.36 5.85 -4.84
C PRO A 58 6.10 6.34 -3.59
N ALA A 59 7.25 5.74 -3.28
CA ALA A 59 8.05 6.09 -2.11
C ALA A 59 8.45 7.58 -2.05
N ALA A 60 8.51 8.29 -3.18
CA ALA A 60 8.79 9.73 -3.18
C ALA A 60 7.74 10.55 -2.41
N ALA A 61 6.50 10.05 -2.29
CA ALA A 61 5.44 10.68 -1.51
C ALA A 61 5.77 10.81 -0.02
N THR A 62 6.53 9.85 0.55
CA THR A 62 6.94 9.90 1.96
C THR A 62 7.81 11.12 2.27
N ARG A 63 8.68 11.50 1.35
CA ARG A 63 9.55 12.69 1.46
C ARG A 63 8.72 13.97 1.42
N GLU A 64 7.72 14.04 0.54
CA GLU A 64 6.79 15.18 0.48
C GLU A 64 5.93 15.32 1.75
N LEU A 65 5.67 14.20 2.45
CA LEU A 65 4.97 14.19 3.74
C LEU A 65 5.90 14.50 4.92
N GLY A 66 7.19 14.73 4.70
CA GLY A 66 8.16 14.98 5.76
C GLY A 66 8.49 13.76 6.62
N TRP A 67 8.29 12.54 6.11
CA TRP A 67 8.68 11.33 6.82
C TRP A 67 10.20 11.20 6.88
N SER A 68 10.70 10.50 7.91
CA SER A 68 12.14 10.36 8.14
C SER A 68 12.87 9.79 6.93
N SER A 69 14.01 10.38 6.57
CA SER A 69 14.90 9.87 5.52
C SER A 69 15.52 8.52 5.88
N SER A 70 15.50 8.12 7.15
CA SER A 70 15.99 6.82 7.62
C SER A 70 14.97 5.68 7.49
N LEU A 71 13.73 5.98 7.11
CA LEU A 71 12.69 4.95 6.96
C LEU A 71 13.01 4.04 5.78
N ALA A 72 12.98 2.73 6.00
CA ALA A 72 13.20 1.75 4.95
C ALA A 72 12.00 1.69 3.99
N LEU A 73 12.24 1.96 2.71
CA LEU A 73 11.22 1.97 1.66
C LEU A 73 11.67 1.08 0.50
N LEU A 74 10.74 0.29 -0.05
CA LEU A 74 11.00 -0.50 -1.26
C LEU A 74 9.84 -0.38 -2.22
N CYS A 75 10.13 -0.13 -3.50
CA CYS A 75 9.13 -0.13 -4.57
C CYS A 75 9.34 -1.35 -5.47
N GLY A 76 8.24 -1.92 -5.96
CA GLY A 76 8.24 -2.95 -6.98
C GLY A 76 7.01 -2.88 -7.87
N HIS A 77 6.99 -3.72 -8.89
CA HIS A 77 5.77 -4.00 -9.64
C HIS A 77 5.08 -5.24 -9.08
N GLU A 78 3.76 -5.18 -9.07
CA GLU A 78 2.89 -6.30 -8.72
C GLU A 78 2.85 -7.32 -9.86
N MET A 79 2.46 -8.56 -9.52
CA MET A 79 2.13 -9.56 -10.51
C MET A 79 1.15 -9.02 -11.57
N ASN A 80 1.44 -9.26 -12.84
CA ASN A 80 0.59 -8.84 -13.96
C ASN A 80 -0.51 -9.89 -14.23
N VAL A 81 -1.52 -9.97 -13.36
CA VAL A 81 -2.65 -10.90 -13.52
C VAL A 81 -3.68 -10.31 -14.51
N PRO A 82 -4.08 -11.06 -15.56
CA PRO A 82 -5.10 -10.61 -16.50
C PRO A 82 -6.41 -10.22 -15.82
N ASN A 83 -7.04 -9.13 -16.27
CA ASN A 83 -8.30 -8.59 -15.76
C ASN A 83 -8.28 -8.19 -14.27
N ASP A 84 -7.11 -8.08 -13.64
CA ASP A 84 -7.02 -7.46 -12.31
C ASP A 84 -7.19 -5.93 -12.40
N LEU A 85 -7.34 -5.29 -11.24
CA LEU A 85 -7.59 -3.85 -11.13
C LEU A 85 -6.44 -3.05 -11.77
N PRO A 86 -6.68 -2.32 -12.87
CA PRO A 86 -5.65 -1.54 -13.54
C PRO A 86 -5.25 -0.33 -12.70
N ARG A 87 -4.04 0.18 -12.94
CA ARG A 87 -3.45 1.33 -12.24
C ARG A 87 -3.61 1.25 -10.72
N CYS A 88 -3.39 0.07 -10.16
CA CYS A 88 -3.52 -0.13 -8.72
C CYS A 88 -2.17 0.06 -8.04
N LEU A 89 -2.16 0.91 -7.02
CA LEU A 89 -1.05 1.07 -6.09
C LEU A 89 -1.42 0.37 -4.78
N ARG A 90 -0.49 -0.44 -4.25
CA ARG A 90 -0.66 -1.18 -3.01
C ARG A 90 0.49 -0.87 -2.06
N ILE A 91 0.19 -0.92 -0.76
CA ILE A 91 1.15 -0.69 0.31
C ILE A 91 1.08 -1.85 1.30
N LEU A 92 2.24 -2.36 1.69
CA LEU A 92 2.41 -3.14 2.91
C LEU A 92 3.31 -2.34 3.86
N MET A 93 2.72 -1.85 4.95
CA MET A 93 3.41 -1.11 6.00
C MET A 93 3.67 -2.06 7.17
N LEU A 94 4.94 -2.26 7.51
CA LEU A 94 5.33 -3.04 8.68
C LEU A 94 5.48 -2.09 9.86
N VAL A 95 4.73 -2.35 10.93
CA VAL A 95 4.71 -1.51 12.14
C VAL A 95 5.00 -2.34 13.37
N ASN A 96 5.75 -1.76 14.31
CA ASN A 96 5.89 -2.31 15.66
C ASN A 96 4.74 -1.77 16.52
N THR A 97 3.90 -2.67 17.03
CA THR A 97 2.69 -2.28 17.76
C THR A 97 2.36 -3.31 18.84
N GLU A 98 1.51 -2.92 19.78
CA GLU A 98 0.90 -3.83 20.77
C GLU A 98 -0.46 -4.37 20.31
N LYS A 99 -1.00 -3.85 19.20
CA LYS A 99 -2.25 -4.33 18.63
C LYS A 99 -2.17 -5.78 18.19
N GLU A 100 -3.23 -6.51 18.47
CA GLU A 100 -3.44 -7.84 17.92
C GLU A 100 -3.83 -7.78 16.44
N PRO A 101 -3.60 -8.86 15.67
CA PRO A 101 -3.89 -8.90 14.24
C PRO A 101 -5.32 -8.47 13.87
N GLU A 102 -6.31 -8.83 14.69
CA GLU A 102 -7.73 -8.55 14.47
C GLU A 102 -8.07 -7.05 14.64
N GLU A 103 -7.22 -6.30 15.34
CA GLU A 103 -7.35 -4.86 15.55
C GLU A 103 -6.74 -4.03 14.42
N ILE A 104 -6.00 -4.68 13.51
CA ILE A 104 -5.36 -4.01 12.37
C ILE A 104 -6.41 -3.65 11.31
N ILE A 105 -6.48 -2.36 10.99
CA ILE A 105 -7.41 -1.85 9.99
C ILE A 105 -6.68 -1.71 8.66
N HIS A 106 -6.94 -2.65 7.75
CA HIS A 106 -6.50 -2.55 6.35
C HIS A 106 -7.35 -1.52 5.59
N VAL A 107 -6.72 -0.72 4.73
CA VAL A 107 -7.34 0.43 4.06
C VAL A 107 -7.42 0.19 2.55
N TYR A 108 -8.63 0.27 1.99
CA TYR A 108 -8.87 0.14 0.56
C TYR A 108 -9.71 1.34 0.10
N LEU A 109 -9.16 2.17 -0.79
CA LEU A 109 -9.76 3.44 -1.24
C LEU A 109 -10.21 3.36 -2.70
N GLY A 110 -11.20 4.17 -3.06
CA GLY A 110 -11.74 4.23 -4.43
C GLY A 110 -12.12 2.85 -4.98
N GLU A 111 -11.72 2.59 -6.23
CA GLU A 111 -11.97 1.32 -6.92
C GLU A 111 -11.28 0.11 -6.25
N ALA A 112 -10.21 0.33 -5.48
CA ALA A 112 -9.50 -0.74 -4.78
C ALA A 112 -10.33 -1.39 -3.65
N LYS A 113 -11.47 -0.79 -3.25
CA LYS A 113 -12.45 -1.42 -2.35
C LYS A 113 -12.92 -2.78 -2.86
N LYS A 114 -12.98 -2.97 -4.18
CA LYS A 114 -13.33 -4.26 -4.82
C LYS A 114 -12.35 -5.40 -4.49
N LEU A 115 -11.11 -5.08 -4.08
CA LEU A 115 -10.12 -6.08 -3.69
C LEU A 115 -10.43 -6.71 -2.32
N LYS A 116 -11.15 -6.01 -1.44
CA LYS A 116 -11.53 -6.54 -0.11
C LYS A 116 -12.52 -7.71 -0.22
N SER A 117 -13.35 -7.70 -1.26
CA SER A 117 -14.39 -8.71 -1.51
C SER A 117 -13.96 -9.83 -2.45
N LYS A 118 -12.76 -9.76 -3.06
CA LYS A 118 -12.28 -10.86 -3.90
C LYS A 118 -11.96 -12.05 -2.98
N PRO A 119 -12.62 -13.22 -3.14
CA PRO A 119 -12.17 -14.43 -2.47
C PRO A 119 -10.71 -14.68 -2.87
N SER A 120 -9.89 -15.09 -1.90
CA SER A 120 -8.51 -15.48 -2.16
C SER A 120 -8.48 -16.45 -3.35
N PRO A 121 -7.57 -16.26 -4.33
CA PRO A 121 -7.44 -17.23 -5.41
C PRO A 121 -7.26 -18.61 -4.78
N SER A 122 -8.19 -19.52 -5.06
CA SER A 122 -8.01 -20.93 -4.74
C SER A 122 -6.68 -21.32 -5.37
N ILE A 123 -5.70 -21.68 -4.54
CA ILE A 123 -4.44 -22.25 -5.03
C ILE A 123 -4.83 -23.58 -5.66
N GLY A 124 -5.17 -23.52 -6.95
CA GLY A 124 -5.43 -24.67 -7.79
C GLY A 124 -4.11 -25.34 -8.08
N GLY A 125 -3.57 -26.05 -7.08
CA GLY A 125 -2.54 -27.05 -7.31
C GLY A 125 -3.19 -28.24 -7.99
N ASN A 126 -3.14 -28.27 -9.32
CA ASN A 126 -3.28 -29.48 -10.12
C ASN A 126 -2.36 -29.34 -11.33
N THR A 127 -1.08 -29.65 -11.11
CA THR A 127 -0.17 -30.39 -12.02
C THR A 127 1.07 -30.78 -11.24
#